data_AF-A0AAU5DVX0-F1
#
_entry.id   AF-A0AAU5DVX0-F1
#
_cell.length_a   1.000
_cell.length_b   1.000
_cell.length_c   1.000
_cell.angle_alpha   90.00
_cell.angle_beta   90.00
_cell.angle_gamma   90.00
#
_symmetry.space_group_name_H-M   'P 1'
#
loop_
_entity.id
_entity.type
_entity.pdbx_description
1 polymer ?
#
loop_
_entity_poly.entity_id
_entity_poly.type
_entity_poly.pdbx_seq_one_letter_code
_entity_poly.pdbx_strand_id
1 'polypeptide(L)'
;MTTPHMISVLGLGRMGDAISTRLAAEGWDVVGWTRSGRTSGAVKTTGDPNEAVAAADLVLMALFDGSACRQVLDGVRDSLRPDTIVLNTSTIAPAEAAELARHLGPSYVHAPLLGSVPAAAAGALQILAAAEQDALDRVRPVLETLGTVRRVDDAATAAALKLIANSSLAGAVLALRDALRQADALGLPRTKVLDVLELGQLGGLVARKRPFLVGQSAAGMAEFTRGALAKDMALLAAASNTPLRSAAELADPTADPEADIAVAATVPAMEDTVLEPLRAYIRGHATGDPAHFHDAFLPTAHIEGIRDGAVVSWPLEEYCALFHGRPAPDEPTRSRRIDTIDVHGTVATAAMTLSHGADTFTDIFLLVRVDDSWRIANKAYHRHS
;
A
#
# COMPACT_ATOMS: atom_id res chain seq x y z
N MET A 1 5.94 37.37 -19.48
CA MET A 1 5.66 36.01 -19.98
C MET A 1 4.16 35.76 -19.84
N THR A 2 3.51 35.22 -20.87
CA THR A 2 2.06 34.98 -20.89
C THR A 2 1.71 33.70 -20.14
N THR A 3 0.71 33.76 -19.27
CA THR A 3 0.13 32.60 -18.58
C THR A 3 -0.43 31.61 -19.61
N PRO A 4 -0.25 30.27 -19.45
CA PRO A 4 -0.71 29.29 -20.44
C PRO A 4 -2.24 29.29 -20.48
N HIS A 5 -2.88 29.65 -21.59
CA HIS A 5 -4.35 29.73 -21.60
C HIS A 5 -4.99 28.39 -21.99
N MET A 6 -4.33 27.64 -22.89
CA MET A 6 -4.79 26.34 -23.39
C MET A 6 -4.03 25.19 -22.72
N ILE A 7 -4.75 24.34 -22.00
CA ILE A 7 -4.23 23.19 -21.26
C ILE A 7 -4.78 21.89 -21.86
N SER A 8 -3.87 21.01 -22.28
CA SER A 8 -4.22 19.64 -22.63
C SER A 8 -4.09 18.76 -21.39
N VAL A 9 -5.11 17.97 -21.06
CA VAL A 9 -5.06 16.98 -19.97
C VAL A 9 -5.04 15.57 -20.57
N LEU A 10 -3.88 14.93 -20.50
CA LEU A 10 -3.67 13.55 -20.94
C LEU A 10 -3.85 12.61 -19.75
N GLY A 11 -4.95 11.87 -19.77
CA GLY A 11 -5.36 10.99 -18.69
C GLY A 11 -6.57 11.56 -17.95
N LEU A 12 -7.76 11.21 -18.40
CA LEU A 12 -9.01 11.51 -17.71
C LEU A 12 -9.37 10.34 -16.80
N GLY A 13 -8.47 9.99 -15.87
CA GLY A 13 -8.74 9.09 -14.74
C GLY A 13 -9.57 9.79 -13.66
N ARG A 14 -9.75 9.19 -12.47
CA ARG A 14 -10.46 9.84 -11.34
C ARG A 14 -9.82 11.18 -10.96
N MET A 15 -8.50 11.20 -10.80
CA MET A 15 -7.75 12.42 -10.47
C MET A 15 -7.67 13.39 -11.65
N GLY A 16 -7.39 12.90 -12.86
CA GLY A 16 -7.28 13.76 -14.04
C GLY A 16 -8.57 14.47 -14.43
N ASP A 17 -9.72 13.80 -14.29
CA ASP A 17 -11.04 14.41 -14.52
C ASP A 17 -11.38 15.48 -13.47
N ALA A 18 -11.01 15.29 -12.21
CA ALA A 18 -11.19 16.29 -11.17
C ALA A 18 -10.29 17.52 -11.38
N ILE A 19 -9.04 17.30 -11.81
CA ILE A 19 -8.11 18.37 -12.20
C ILE A 19 -8.65 19.15 -13.39
N SER A 20 -9.05 18.48 -14.47
CA SER A 20 -9.55 19.15 -15.68
C SER A 20 -10.83 19.94 -15.39
N THR A 21 -11.75 19.38 -14.61
CA THR A 21 -12.98 20.04 -14.18
C THR A 21 -12.69 21.32 -13.39
N ARG A 22 -11.76 21.25 -12.42
CA ARG A 22 -11.41 22.42 -11.62
C ARG A 22 -10.74 23.50 -12.46
N LEU A 23 -9.79 23.12 -13.32
CA LEU A 23 -9.13 24.08 -14.21
C LEU A 23 -10.15 24.80 -15.10
N ALA A 24 -11.10 24.07 -15.70
CA ALA A 24 -12.15 24.69 -16.51
C ALA A 24 -13.05 25.63 -15.68
N ALA A 25 -13.40 25.24 -14.44
CA ALA A 25 -14.20 26.09 -13.55
C ALA A 25 -13.50 27.40 -13.16
N GLU A 26 -12.17 27.43 -13.19
CA GLU A 26 -11.33 28.58 -12.87
C GLU A 26 -10.91 29.38 -14.13
N GLY A 27 -11.54 29.08 -15.27
CA GLY A 27 -11.42 29.86 -16.50
C GLY A 27 -10.30 29.45 -17.45
N TRP A 28 -9.64 28.32 -17.22
CA TRP A 28 -8.65 27.78 -18.16
C TRP A 28 -9.35 27.09 -19.35
N ASP A 29 -8.80 27.21 -20.56
CA ASP A 29 -9.28 26.46 -21.71
C ASP A 29 -8.71 25.04 -21.67
N VAL A 30 -9.56 24.05 -21.41
CA VAL A 30 -9.12 22.67 -21.20
C VAL A 30 -9.63 21.73 -22.28
N VAL A 31 -8.72 20.95 -22.86
CA VAL A 31 -9.04 19.81 -23.74
C VAL A 31 -8.48 18.53 -23.11
N GLY A 32 -9.34 17.54 -22.92
CA GLY A 32 -8.98 16.26 -22.33
C GLY A 32 -8.79 15.16 -23.37
N TRP A 33 -7.91 14.21 -23.07
CA TRP A 33 -7.81 12.94 -23.79
C TRP A 33 -7.59 11.79 -22.81
N THR A 34 -8.13 10.61 -23.15
CA THR A 34 -7.84 9.38 -22.40
C THR A 34 -7.90 8.17 -23.34
N ARG A 35 -7.01 7.19 -23.09
CA ARG A 35 -6.93 5.95 -23.87
C ARG A 35 -8.25 5.18 -23.90
N SER A 36 -9.05 5.24 -22.85
CA SER A 36 -10.33 4.52 -22.79
C SER A 36 -11.43 5.15 -23.65
N GLY A 37 -11.20 6.31 -24.26
CA GLY A 37 -12.23 7.06 -24.99
C GLY A 37 -13.34 7.63 -24.10
N ARG A 38 -13.19 7.55 -22.76
CA ARG A 38 -14.15 8.11 -21.82
C ARG A 38 -14.22 9.63 -21.98
N THR A 39 -15.43 10.17 -21.98
CA THR A 39 -15.70 11.60 -21.98
C THR A 39 -15.68 12.17 -20.56
N SER A 40 -15.32 13.44 -20.45
CA SER A 40 -15.51 14.24 -19.23
C SER A 40 -16.84 14.97 -19.32
N GLY A 41 -17.50 15.19 -18.17
CA GLY A 41 -18.70 16.01 -18.10
C GLY A 41 -18.43 17.52 -18.15
N ALA A 42 -17.18 17.94 -17.86
CA ALA A 42 -16.84 19.35 -17.66
C ALA A 42 -15.96 19.95 -18.76
N VAL A 43 -15.21 19.13 -19.51
CA VAL A 43 -14.25 19.60 -20.52
C VAL A 43 -14.46 18.91 -21.86
N LYS A 44 -14.06 19.60 -22.95
CA LYS A 44 -14.06 19.00 -24.29
C LYS A 44 -13.08 17.83 -24.33
N THR A 45 -13.45 16.75 -25.00
CA THR A 45 -12.57 15.59 -25.20
C THR A 45 -12.37 15.31 -26.67
N THR A 46 -11.14 14.95 -27.07
CA THR A 46 -10.84 14.44 -28.43
C THR A 46 -10.52 12.94 -28.38
N GLY A 47 -10.68 12.26 -29.52
CA GLY A 47 -10.26 10.87 -29.71
C GLY A 47 -8.78 10.73 -30.07
N ASP A 48 -8.14 11.77 -30.61
CA ASP A 48 -6.74 11.76 -31.01
C ASP A 48 -5.89 12.58 -30.02
N PRO A 49 -4.91 11.97 -29.33
CA PRO A 49 -4.06 12.71 -28.41
C PRO A 49 -3.18 13.77 -29.10
N ASN A 50 -2.91 13.64 -30.40
CA ASN A 50 -2.14 14.63 -31.17
C ASN A 50 -2.92 15.94 -31.34
N GLU A 51 -4.21 15.84 -31.66
CA GLU A 51 -5.10 17.01 -31.69
C GLU A 51 -5.18 17.70 -30.33
N ALA A 52 -5.16 16.92 -29.25
CA ALA A 52 -5.24 17.46 -27.89
C ALA A 52 -4.04 18.34 -27.54
N VAL A 53 -2.84 18.01 -28.03
CA VAL A 53 -1.61 18.73 -27.66
C VAL A 53 -1.19 19.80 -28.68
N ALA A 54 -1.64 19.71 -29.93
CA ALA A 54 -1.15 20.56 -31.03
C ALA A 54 -1.32 22.08 -30.78
N ALA A 55 -2.37 22.48 -30.06
CA ALA A 55 -2.64 23.88 -29.72
C ALA A 55 -2.29 24.24 -28.27
N ALA A 56 -1.78 23.29 -27.48
CA ALA A 56 -1.62 23.46 -26.05
C ALA A 56 -0.34 24.24 -25.68
N ASP A 57 -0.49 25.21 -24.79
CA ASP A 57 0.64 25.89 -24.16
C ASP A 57 1.24 25.02 -23.03
N LEU A 58 0.39 24.20 -22.42
CA LEU A 58 0.70 23.28 -21.33
C LEU A 58 0.05 21.92 -21.58
N VAL A 59 0.84 20.85 -21.47
CA VAL A 59 0.35 19.46 -21.50
C VAL A 59 0.49 18.88 -20.10
N LEU A 60 -0.64 18.67 -19.42
CA LEU A 60 -0.72 18.04 -18.11
C LEU A 60 -0.94 16.53 -18.27
N MET A 61 -0.05 15.72 -17.72
CA MET A 61 -0.19 14.26 -17.67
C MET A 61 -0.62 13.79 -16.29
N ALA A 62 -1.77 13.12 -16.22
CA ALA A 62 -2.33 12.50 -15.03
C ALA A 62 -2.60 11.00 -15.28
N LEU A 63 -1.52 10.24 -15.39
CA LEU A 63 -1.49 8.84 -15.85
C LEU A 63 -1.17 7.87 -14.70
N PHE A 64 -1.40 6.58 -14.94
CA PHE A 64 -1.33 5.55 -13.89
C PHE A 64 0.10 5.22 -13.45
N ASP A 65 1.02 5.10 -14.39
CA ASP A 65 2.41 4.67 -14.18
C ASP A 65 3.39 5.31 -15.20
N GLY A 66 4.68 5.04 -15.03
CA GLY A 66 5.74 5.58 -15.90
C GLY A 66 5.72 5.03 -17.32
N SER A 67 5.28 3.78 -17.51
CA SER A 67 5.09 3.16 -18.82
C SER A 67 4.04 3.94 -19.64
N ALA A 68 2.89 4.21 -19.02
CA ALA A 68 1.84 5.03 -19.62
C ALA A 68 2.34 6.45 -19.93
N CYS A 69 3.12 7.06 -19.04
CA CYS A 69 3.72 8.38 -19.28
C CYS A 69 4.61 8.38 -20.52
N ARG A 70 5.54 7.42 -20.64
CA ARG A 70 6.43 7.30 -21.81
C ARG A 70 5.65 7.04 -23.08
N GLN A 71 4.74 6.05 -23.07
CA GLN A 71 3.96 5.68 -24.25
C GLN A 71 3.12 6.85 -24.79
N VAL A 72 2.44 7.58 -23.91
CA VAL A 72 1.63 8.73 -24.30
C VAL A 72 2.52 9.86 -24.81
N LEU A 73 3.60 10.17 -24.11
CA LEU A 73 4.53 11.24 -24.52
C LEU A 73 5.18 10.95 -25.87
N ASP A 74 5.65 9.72 -26.10
CA ASP A 74 6.25 9.30 -27.37
C ASP A 74 5.23 9.41 -28.52
N GLY A 75 3.96 9.05 -28.25
CA GLY A 75 2.89 9.11 -29.25
C GLY A 75 2.44 10.53 -29.64
N VAL A 76 2.77 11.55 -28.85
CA VAL A 76 2.37 12.94 -29.11
C VAL A 76 3.54 13.90 -29.35
N ARG A 77 4.79 13.41 -29.21
CA ARG A 77 5.99 14.25 -29.19
C ARG A 77 6.10 15.17 -30.41
N ASP A 78 5.84 14.63 -31.60
CA ASP A 78 5.97 15.36 -32.86
C ASP A 78 4.89 16.43 -33.05
N SER A 79 3.82 16.37 -32.24
CA SER A 79 2.74 17.35 -32.20
C SER A 79 2.93 18.42 -31.13
N LEU A 80 3.94 18.30 -30.26
CA LEU A 80 4.24 19.33 -29.26
C LEU A 80 4.86 20.56 -29.91
N ARG A 81 4.42 21.75 -29.50
CA ARG A 81 5.04 23.00 -29.93
C ARG A 81 6.38 23.16 -29.18
N PRO A 82 7.39 23.84 -29.76
CA PRO A 82 8.71 24.00 -29.14
C PRO A 82 8.68 24.57 -27.71
N ASP A 83 7.74 25.45 -27.41
CA ASP A 83 7.63 26.12 -26.11
C ASP A 83 6.61 25.47 -25.14
N THR A 84 6.00 24.34 -25.53
CA THR A 84 5.01 23.64 -24.70
C THR A 84 5.68 23.08 -23.45
N ILE A 85 5.10 23.37 -22.28
CA ILE A 85 5.53 22.73 -21.03
C ILE A 85 4.79 21.40 -20.87
N VAL A 86 5.51 20.36 -20.48
CA VAL A 86 4.94 19.07 -20.08
C VAL A 86 4.96 19.00 -18.55
N LEU A 87 3.77 19.07 -17.95
CA LEU A 87 3.54 18.98 -16.52
C LEU A 87 3.08 17.56 -16.16
N ASN A 88 3.96 16.75 -15.58
CA ASN A 88 3.62 15.38 -15.18
C ASN A 88 3.25 15.32 -13.69
N THR A 89 1.97 15.08 -13.39
CA THR A 89 1.44 14.93 -12.02
C THR A 89 1.31 13.46 -11.59
N SER A 90 1.70 12.52 -12.45
CA SER A 90 1.61 11.07 -12.22
C SER A 90 2.59 10.62 -11.14
N THR A 91 2.26 9.55 -10.42
CA THR A 91 3.21 8.91 -9.48
C THR A 91 3.97 7.79 -10.21
N ILE A 92 5.27 7.99 -10.40
CA ILE A 92 6.18 7.13 -11.19
C ILE A 92 7.46 6.84 -10.41
N ALA A 93 8.32 5.94 -10.92
CA ALA A 93 9.59 5.67 -10.25
C ALA A 93 10.56 6.87 -10.34
N PRO A 94 11.44 7.09 -9.35
CA PRO A 94 12.44 8.17 -9.39
C PRO A 94 13.32 8.15 -10.64
N ALA A 95 13.75 6.96 -11.08
CA ALA A 95 14.54 6.80 -12.30
C ALA A 95 13.76 7.21 -13.56
N GLU A 96 12.46 6.91 -13.62
CA GLU A 96 11.60 7.29 -14.75
C GLU A 96 11.35 8.81 -14.78
N ALA A 97 11.18 9.43 -13.62
CA ALA A 97 11.05 10.88 -13.50
C ALA A 97 12.34 11.60 -13.96
N ALA A 98 13.51 11.10 -13.57
CA ALA A 98 14.81 11.60 -14.05
C ALA A 98 14.98 11.42 -15.55
N GLU A 99 14.56 10.27 -16.10
CA GLU A 99 14.62 9.99 -17.53
C GLU A 99 13.77 10.98 -18.33
N LEU A 100 12.51 11.21 -17.91
CA LEU A 100 11.62 12.17 -18.56
C LEU A 100 12.18 13.60 -18.48
N ALA A 101 12.72 13.99 -17.33
CA ALA A 101 13.35 15.30 -17.15
C ALA A 101 14.55 15.49 -18.09
N ARG A 102 15.42 14.47 -18.22
CA ARG A 102 16.55 14.51 -19.18
C ARG A 102 16.07 14.56 -20.63
N HIS A 103 14.98 13.86 -20.94
CA HIS A 103 14.45 13.76 -22.30
C HIS A 103 13.81 15.06 -22.78
N LEU A 104 13.05 15.73 -21.92
CA LEU A 104 12.30 16.94 -22.24
C LEU A 104 13.03 18.23 -21.83
N GLY A 105 14.08 18.12 -21.02
CA GLY A 105 14.91 19.24 -20.59
C GLY A 105 14.12 20.34 -19.87
N PRO A 106 14.32 21.63 -20.21
CA PRO A 106 13.73 22.76 -19.49
C PRO A 106 12.21 22.84 -19.63
N SER A 107 11.61 22.11 -20.57
CA SER A 107 10.15 22.09 -20.78
C SER A 107 9.42 21.10 -19.88
N TYR A 108 10.11 20.38 -18.98
CA TYR A 108 9.50 19.40 -18.10
C TYR A 108 9.32 19.91 -16.67
N VAL A 109 8.13 19.67 -16.13
CA VAL A 109 7.82 19.87 -14.73
C VAL A 109 7.29 18.55 -14.17
N HIS A 110 7.96 18.00 -13.15
CA HIS A 110 7.40 16.90 -12.39
C HIS A 110 6.72 17.44 -11.14
N ALA A 111 5.43 17.14 -10.98
CA ALA A 111 4.59 17.70 -9.92
C ALA A 111 3.64 16.67 -9.30
N PRO A 112 4.13 15.56 -8.71
CA PRO A 112 3.27 14.58 -8.07
C PRO A 112 2.43 15.20 -6.93
N LEU A 113 1.21 14.69 -6.79
CA LEU A 113 0.16 15.29 -5.97
C LEU A 113 -0.05 14.52 -4.67
N LEU A 114 -0.27 15.23 -3.56
CA LEU A 114 -0.74 14.68 -2.29
C LEU A 114 -2.13 15.26 -2.00
N GLY A 115 -3.09 14.35 -1.81
CA GLY A 115 -4.49 14.70 -1.57
C GLY A 115 -5.42 13.73 -2.31
N SER A 116 -6.71 13.82 -1.99
CA SER A 116 -7.76 13.02 -2.62
C SER A 116 -8.43 13.78 -3.77
N VAL A 117 -9.32 13.09 -4.50
CA VAL A 117 -10.14 13.70 -5.55
C VAL A 117 -10.94 14.92 -5.05
N PRO A 118 -11.60 14.88 -3.87
CA PRO A 118 -12.20 16.07 -3.28
C PRO A 118 -11.23 17.22 -3.02
N ALA A 119 -9.98 16.92 -2.60
CA ALA A 119 -8.97 17.95 -2.40
C ALA A 119 -8.55 18.59 -3.74
N ALA A 120 -8.48 17.81 -4.82
CA ALA A 120 -8.28 18.35 -6.17
C ALA A 120 -9.43 19.27 -6.56
N ALA A 121 -10.68 18.86 -6.40
CA ALA A 121 -11.86 19.68 -6.71
C ALA A 121 -11.93 20.98 -5.87
N ALA A 122 -11.44 20.94 -4.62
CA ALA A 122 -11.41 22.07 -3.71
C ALA A 122 -10.17 22.98 -3.85
N GLY A 123 -9.20 22.64 -4.70
CA GLY A 123 -7.95 23.42 -4.81
C GLY A 123 -7.07 23.32 -3.57
N ALA A 124 -7.12 22.18 -2.89
CA ALA A 124 -6.50 21.94 -1.60
C ALA A 124 -5.39 20.87 -1.65
N LEU A 125 -4.87 20.54 -2.83
CA LEU A 125 -3.77 19.60 -2.96
C LEU A 125 -2.48 20.15 -2.34
N GLN A 126 -1.58 19.25 -1.94
CA GLN A 126 -0.18 19.58 -1.72
C GLN A 126 0.61 19.04 -2.91
N ILE A 127 1.42 19.88 -3.54
CA ILE A 127 2.05 19.58 -4.83
C ILE A 127 3.56 19.65 -4.65
N LEU A 128 4.28 18.56 -4.94
CA LEU A 128 5.74 18.54 -4.90
C LEU A 128 6.27 18.86 -6.30
N ALA A 129 6.71 20.08 -6.56
CA ALA A 129 7.08 20.53 -7.90
C ALA A 129 8.61 20.61 -8.08
N ALA A 130 9.13 19.93 -9.10
CA ALA A 130 10.52 19.98 -9.52
C ALA A 130 10.61 20.40 -10.99
N ALA A 131 11.32 21.49 -11.24
CA ALA A 131 11.58 22.05 -12.57
C ALA A 131 12.63 23.16 -12.51
N GLU A 132 13.13 23.54 -13.68
CA GLU A 132 13.82 24.83 -13.85
C GLU A 132 12.93 26.01 -13.43
N GLN A 133 13.53 27.09 -12.95
CA GLN A 133 12.79 28.23 -12.40
C GLN A 133 11.80 28.83 -13.42
N ASP A 134 12.23 29.03 -14.66
CA ASP A 134 11.39 29.60 -15.73
C ASP A 134 10.17 28.72 -16.02
N ALA A 135 10.35 27.39 -16.06
CA ALA A 135 9.26 26.46 -16.28
C ALA A 135 8.30 26.44 -15.09
N LEU A 136 8.83 26.44 -13.86
CA LEU A 136 8.02 26.48 -12.65
C LEU A 136 7.18 27.76 -12.58
N ASP A 137 7.74 28.91 -12.91
CA ASP A 137 7.03 30.19 -12.87
C ASP A 137 5.91 30.27 -13.92
N ARG A 138 6.13 29.65 -15.10
CA ARG A 138 5.09 29.54 -16.14
C ARG A 138 3.92 28.66 -15.73
N VAL A 139 4.16 27.55 -15.00
CA VAL A 139 3.08 26.64 -14.57
C VAL A 139 2.50 26.96 -13.20
N ARG A 140 3.16 27.80 -12.40
CA ARG A 140 2.74 28.15 -11.04
C ARG A 140 1.27 28.57 -10.94
N PRO A 141 0.72 29.44 -11.81
CA PRO A 141 -0.71 29.81 -11.74
C PRO A 141 -1.66 28.62 -11.93
N VAL A 142 -1.29 27.66 -12.77
CA VAL A 142 -2.06 26.42 -12.97
C VAL A 142 -1.96 25.54 -11.73
N LEU A 143 -0.77 25.38 -11.15
CA LEU A 143 -0.59 24.58 -9.94
C LEU A 143 -1.27 25.20 -8.71
N GLU A 144 -1.23 26.52 -8.56
CA GLU A 144 -1.88 27.26 -7.47
C GLU A 144 -3.41 27.21 -7.55
N THR A 145 -3.96 26.98 -8.76
CA THR A 145 -5.38 26.66 -8.93
C THR A 145 -5.74 25.33 -8.25
N LEU A 146 -4.80 24.38 -8.23
CA LEU A 146 -5.01 23.01 -7.74
C LEU A 146 -4.62 22.83 -6.27
N GLY A 147 -3.73 23.67 -5.73
CA GLY A 147 -3.32 23.60 -4.33
C GLY A 147 -2.03 24.33 -3.99
N THR A 148 -1.43 23.95 -2.86
CA THR A 148 -0.18 24.54 -2.37
C THR A 148 1.03 23.90 -3.02
N VAL A 149 1.84 24.70 -3.70
CA VAL A 149 3.08 24.27 -4.37
C VAL A 149 4.25 24.27 -3.40
N ARG A 150 4.94 23.15 -3.31
CA ARG A 150 6.22 22.98 -2.59
C ARG A 150 7.30 22.64 -3.61
N ARG A 151 8.22 23.57 -3.83
CA ARG A 151 9.37 23.32 -4.71
C ARG A 151 10.29 22.30 -4.05
N VAL A 152 10.78 21.34 -4.85
CA VAL A 152 11.82 20.38 -4.47
C VAL A 152 12.93 20.38 -5.51
N ASP A 153 14.04 19.72 -5.21
CA ASP A 153 15.30 19.88 -5.95
C ASP A 153 15.21 19.38 -7.40
N ASP A 154 14.83 18.12 -7.60
CA ASP A 154 14.75 17.50 -8.92
C ASP A 154 13.57 16.51 -9.04
N ALA A 155 13.33 16.06 -10.27
CA ALA A 155 12.20 15.18 -10.59
C ALA A 155 12.29 13.82 -9.87
N ALA A 156 13.49 13.25 -9.71
CA ALA A 156 13.67 12.01 -8.97
C ALA A 156 13.30 12.17 -7.49
N THR A 157 13.69 13.29 -6.90
CA THR A 157 13.42 13.67 -5.51
C THR A 157 11.92 13.89 -5.28
N ALA A 158 11.24 14.59 -6.20
CA ALA A 158 9.79 14.76 -6.14
C ALA A 158 9.05 13.40 -6.16
N ALA A 159 9.45 12.50 -7.06
CA ALA A 159 8.91 11.15 -7.14
C ALA A 159 9.19 10.35 -5.85
N ALA A 160 10.43 10.36 -5.36
CA ALA A 160 10.81 9.64 -4.14
C ALA A 160 10.04 10.13 -2.90
N LEU A 161 9.93 11.45 -2.70
CA LEU A 161 9.18 12.04 -1.59
C LEU A 161 7.68 11.69 -1.67
N LYS A 162 7.10 11.68 -2.88
CA LYS A 162 5.72 11.21 -3.07
C LYS A 162 5.56 9.74 -2.66
N LEU A 163 6.48 8.88 -3.07
CA LEU A 163 6.46 7.46 -2.71
C LEU A 163 6.61 7.25 -1.20
N ILE A 164 7.48 8.01 -0.53
CA ILE A 164 7.62 8.01 0.93
C ILE A 164 6.30 8.43 1.60
N ALA A 165 5.66 9.50 1.12
CA ALA A 165 4.38 9.96 1.65
C ALA A 165 3.28 8.88 1.51
N ASN A 166 3.23 8.20 0.36
CA ASN A 166 2.29 7.10 0.14
C ASN A 166 2.64 5.86 0.99
N SER A 167 3.92 5.64 1.33
CA SER A 167 4.32 4.57 2.25
C SER A 167 3.82 4.82 3.67
N SER A 168 3.91 6.07 4.15
CA SER A 168 3.31 6.46 5.42
C SER A 168 1.78 6.26 5.41
N LEU A 169 1.10 6.57 4.31
CA LEU A 169 -0.33 6.31 4.16
C LEU A 169 -0.64 4.80 4.21
N ALA A 170 0.14 3.97 3.52
CA ALA A 170 -0.01 2.51 3.57
C ALA A 170 0.12 1.99 5.00
N GLY A 171 1.16 2.40 5.73
CA GLY A 171 1.34 2.02 7.14
C GLY A 171 0.16 2.42 8.01
N ALA A 172 -0.37 3.64 7.85
CA ALA A 172 -1.52 4.11 8.62
C ALA A 172 -2.81 3.33 8.31
N VAL A 173 -3.03 2.97 7.04
CA VAL A 173 -4.19 2.15 6.62
C VAL A 173 -4.09 0.74 7.19
N LEU A 174 -2.91 0.11 7.13
CA LEU A 174 -2.69 -1.23 7.67
C LEU A 174 -2.84 -1.24 9.21
N ALA A 175 -2.32 -0.23 9.89
CA ALA A 175 -2.49 -0.08 11.34
C ALA A 175 -3.98 0.10 11.72
N LEU A 176 -4.74 0.88 10.94
CA LEU A 176 -6.19 1.03 11.15
C LEU A 176 -6.92 -0.31 10.92
N ARG A 177 -6.60 -1.04 9.85
CA ARG A 177 -7.13 -2.37 9.57
C ARG A 177 -6.90 -3.31 10.76
N ASP A 178 -5.68 -3.37 11.27
CA ASP A 178 -5.32 -4.26 12.37
C ASP A 178 -6.02 -3.88 13.69
N ALA A 179 -6.10 -2.58 14.00
CA ALA A 179 -6.83 -2.08 15.16
C ALA A 179 -8.31 -2.47 15.11
N LEU A 180 -8.94 -2.34 13.93
CA LEU A 180 -10.33 -2.71 13.72
C LEU A 180 -10.55 -4.22 13.84
N ARG A 181 -9.64 -5.04 13.29
CA ARG A 181 -9.67 -6.50 13.45
C ARG A 181 -9.59 -6.94 14.91
N GLN A 182 -8.69 -6.33 15.69
CA GLN A 182 -8.55 -6.64 17.11
C GLN A 182 -9.77 -6.18 17.91
N ALA A 183 -10.35 -5.02 17.56
CA ALA A 183 -11.57 -4.56 18.19
C ALA A 183 -12.75 -5.50 17.95
N ASP A 184 -12.88 -6.06 16.75
CA ASP A 184 -13.91 -7.06 16.43
C ASP A 184 -13.70 -8.35 17.24
N ALA A 185 -12.45 -8.82 17.37
CA ALA A 185 -12.11 -9.98 18.19
C ALA A 185 -12.41 -9.77 19.69
N LEU A 186 -12.34 -8.52 20.16
CA LEU A 186 -12.72 -8.12 21.52
C LEU A 186 -14.22 -7.83 21.66
N GLY A 187 -15.01 -7.93 20.59
CA GLY A 187 -16.45 -7.64 20.60
C GLY A 187 -16.79 -6.17 20.83
N LEU A 188 -15.90 -5.24 20.48
CA LEU A 188 -16.08 -3.82 20.73
C LEU A 188 -16.98 -3.17 19.66
N PRO A 189 -17.92 -2.28 20.03
CA PRO A 189 -18.71 -1.54 19.06
C PRO A 189 -17.83 -0.65 18.15
N ARG A 190 -17.98 -0.80 16.83
CA ARG A 190 -17.21 -0.07 15.81
C ARG A 190 -17.12 1.44 16.07
N THR A 191 -18.23 2.08 16.40
CA THR A 191 -18.28 3.53 16.66
C THR A 191 -17.40 3.96 17.83
N LYS A 192 -17.42 3.21 18.94
CA LYS A 192 -16.57 3.50 20.11
C LYS A 192 -15.09 3.34 19.80
N VAL A 193 -14.75 2.36 18.98
CA VAL A 193 -13.36 2.13 18.55
C VAL A 193 -12.88 3.31 17.70
N LEU A 194 -13.69 3.74 16.74
CA LEU A 194 -13.38 4.90 15.90
C LEU A 194 -13.27 6.18 16.72
N ASP A 195 -14.13 6.39 17.73
CA ASP A 195 -14.04 7.54 18.65
C ASP A 195 -12.69 7.58 19.36
N VAL A 196 -12.19 6.43 19.84
CA VAL A 196 -10.89 6.34 20.51
C VAL A 196 -9.73 6.53 19.52
N LEU A 197 -9.81 5.93 18.33
CA LEU A 197 -8.77 6.08 17.31
C LEU A 197 -8.68 7.51 16.76
N GLU A 198 -9.77 8.27 16.77
CA GLU A 198 -9.82 9.69 16.42
C GLU A 198 -9.04 10.59 17.37
N LEU A 199 -8.86 10.18 18.63
CA LEU A 199 -8.05 10.91 19.60
C LEU A 199 -6.54 10.71 19.40
N GLY A 200 -6.14 9.71 18.61
CA GLY A 200 -4.77 9.25 18.48
C GLY A 200 -4.09 9.62 17.16
N GLN A 201 -2.98 8.95 16.88
CA GLN A 201 -2.13 9.19 15.71
C GLN A 201 -2.83 8.90 14.37
N LEU A 202 -3.89 8.10 14.37
CA LEU A 202 -4.69 7.80 13.19
C LEU A 202 -5.85 8.78 12.98
N GLY A 203 -6.03 9.77 13.87
CA GLY A 203 -7.29 10.48 13.94
C GLY A 203 -7.69 11.25 12.69
N GLY A 204 -6.72 11.87 12.01
CA GLY A 204 -6.98 12.52 10.72
C GLY A 204 -7.42 11.55 9.61
N LEU A 205 -6.89 10.32 9.61
CA LEU A 205 -7.31 9.27 8.67
C LEU A 205 -8.69 8.74 9.04
N VAL A 206 -8.92 8.45 10.32
CA VAL A 206 -10.19 7.93 10.82
C VAL A 206 -11.32 8.93 10.57
N ALA A 207 -11.16 10.19 10.97
CA ALA A 207 -12.17 11.22 10.78
C ALA A 207 -12.58 11.37 9.30
N ARG A 208 -11.60 11.35 8.38
CA ARG A 208 -11.85 11.46 6.93
C ARG A 208 -12.58 10.24 6.36
N LYS A 209 -12.32 9.04 6.90
CA LYS A 209 -12.88 7.77 6.42
C LYS A 209 -14.06 7.27 7.24
N ARG A 210 -14.42 7.95 8.34
CA ARG A 210 -15.46 7.53 9.27
C ARG A 210 -16.78 7.17 8.58
N PRO A 211 -17.34 7.99 7.64
CA PRO A 211 -18.60 7.64 6.98
C PRO A 211 -18.56 6.28 6.26
N PHE A 212 -17.41 5.94 5.66
CA PHE A 212 -17.20 4.63 5.02
C PHE A 212 -17.07 3.51 6.06
N LEU A 213 -16.31 3.74 7.14
CA LEU A 213 -16.02 2.75 8.18
C LEU A 213 -17.23 2.38 9.04
N VAL A 214 -18.29 3.20 9.04
CA VAL A 214 -19.56 2.92 9.73
C VAL A 214 -20.70 2.51 8.78
N GLY A 215 -20.40 2.27 7.50
CA GLY A 215 -21.38 1.83 6.50
C GLY A 215 -22.40 2.90 6.09
N GLN A 216 -22.12 4.18 6.33
CA GLN A 216 -23.00 5.31 5.97
C GLN A 216 -22.74 5.88 4.57
N SER A 217 -21.70 5.39 3.88
CA SER A 217 -21.50 5.70 2.47
C SER A 217 -22.25 4.69 1.62
N ALA A 218 -23.06 5.16 0.67
CA ALA A 218 -23.36 4.36 -0.52
C ALA A 218 -22.01 3.93 -1.12
N ALA A 219 -21.93 2.72 -1.69
CA ALA A 219 -20.73 2.23 -2.36
C ALA A 219 -20.34 3.17 -3.51
N GLY A 220 -19.61 4.24 -3.19
CA GLY A 220 -19.07 5.20 -4.13
C GLY A 220 -17.79 4.62 -4.72
N MET A 221 -17.48 5.01 -5.96
CA MET A 221 -16.22 4.63 -6.59
C MET A 221 -15.04 5.12 -5.75
N ALA A 222 -14.13 4.22 -5.39
CA ALA A 222 -12.92 4.52 -4.62
C ALA A 222 -12.14 5.71 -5.22
N GLU A 223 -11.77 6.69 -4.40
CA GLU A 223 -10.98 7.86 -4.84
C GLU A 223 -9.51 7.52 -5.08
N PHE A 224 -8.98 6.54 -4.33
CA PHE A 224 -7.64 5.99 -4.46
C PHE A 224 -7.73 4.48 -4.19
N THR A 225 -7.34 3.67 -5.17
CA THR A 225 -7.56 2.22 -5.13
C THR A 225 -6.43 1.50 -4.40
N ARG A 226 -6.71 0.30 -3.88
CA ARG A 226 -5.69 -0.61 -3.35
C ARG A 226 -4.60 -0.88 -4.38
N GLY A 227 -4.98 -1.13 -5.63
CA GLY A 227 -4.03 -1.37 -6.71
C GLY A 227 -3.08 -0.19 -6.96
N ALA A 228 -3.58 1.05 -6.86
CA ALA A 228 -2.74 2.23 -7.01
C ALA A 228 -1.73 2.37 -5.87
N LEU A 229 -2.15 2.14 -4.62
CA LEU A 229 -1.25 2.19 -3.46
C LEU A 229 -0.24 1.02 -3.47
N ALA A 230 -0.66 -0.18 -3.85
CA ALA A 230 0.22 -1.34 -4.01
C ALA A 230 1.30 -1.08 -5.07
N LYS A 231 0.91 -0.51 -6.23
CA LYS A 231 1.85 -0.06 -7.27
C LYS A 231 2.89 0.90 -6.69
N ASP A 232 2.47 1.91 -5.92
CA ASP A 232 3.42 2.86 -5.32
C ASP A 232 4.36 2.18 -4.31
N MET A 233 3.90 1.20 -3.56
CA MET A 233 4.76 0.44 -2.64
C MET A 233 5.79 -0.41 -3.41
N ALA A 234 5.40 -1.01 -4.53
CA ALA A 234 6.31 -1.72 -5.41
C ALA A 234 7.37 -0.78 -6.02
N LEU A 235 6.97 0.41 -6.48
CA LEU A 235 7.89 1.44 -6.98
C LEU A 235 8.90 1.87 -5.90
N LEU A 236 8.44 2.10 -4.67
CA LEU A 236 9.33 2.48 -3.57
C LEU A 236 10.31 1.37 -3.19
N ALA A 237 9.82 0.13 -3.09
CA ALA A 237 10.66 -1.02 -2.75
C ALA A 237 11.77 -1.22 -3.81
N ALA A 238 11.42 -1.12 -5.09
CA ALA A 238 12.37 -1.20 -6.19
C ALA A 238 13.38 -0.05 -6.18
N ALA A 239 12.94 1.19 -5.95
CA ALA A 239 13.80 2.37 -5.98
C ALA A 239 14.77 2.44 -4.78
N SER A 240 14.33 1.97 -3.60
CA SER A 240 15.12 2.00 -2.37
C SER A 240 15.95 0.75 -2.14
N ASN A 241 15.79 -0.29 -2.98
CA ASN A 241 16.32 -1.63 -2.75
C ASN A 241 16.00 -2.19 -1.35
N THR A 242 14.91 -1.74 -0.75
CA THR A 242 14.48 -2.14 0.58
C THR A 242 13.11 -2.82 0.47
N PRO A 243 12.97 -4.09 0.89
CA PRO A 243 11.68 -4.76 0.90
C PRO A 243 10.67 -4.01 1.77
N LEU A 244 9.45 -3.83 1.26
CA LEU A 244 8.35 -3.24 2.02
C LEU A 244 7.27 -4.30 2.24
N ARG A 245 7.05 -4.70 3.51
CA ARG A 245 5.97 -5.64 3.88
C ARG A 245 4.60 -5.15 3.43
N SER A 246 4.37 -3.83 3.48
CA SER A 246 3.15 -3.20 3.00
C SER A 246 2.87 -3.43 1.51
N ALA A 247 3.89 -3.62 0.67
CA ALA A 247 3.70 -3.95 -0.74
C ALA A 247 3.06 -5.33 -0.90
N ALA A 248 3.53 -6.33 -0.15
CA ALA A 248 3.00 -7.69 -0.17
C ALA A 248 1.60 -7.77 0.43
N GLU A 249 1.35 -7.09 1.55
CA GLU A 249 0.04 -7.08 2.21
C GLU A 249 -1.05 -6.37 1.38
N LEU A 250 -0.69 -5.38 0.57
CA LEU A 250 -1.63 -4.69 -0.31
C LEU A 250 -1.88 -5.44 -1.62
N ALA A 251 -0.96 -6.32 -2.04
CA ALA A 251 -0.96 -7.03 -3.32
C ALA A 251 -1.73 -8.37 -3.32
N ASP A 252 -2.68 -8.57 -2.39
CA ASP A 252 -3.56 -9.74 -2.37
C ASP A 252 -4.12 -10.05 -3.78
N PRO A 253 -3.70 -11.17 -4.40
CA PRO A 253 -4.07 -11.51 -5.78
C PRO A 253 -5.54 -11.90 -5.93
N THR A 254 -6.27 -12.09 -4.82
CA THR A 254 -7.70 -12.39 -4.83
C THR A 254 -8.59 -11.13 -4.77
N ALA A 255 -8.00 -9.97 -4.49
CA ALA A 255 -8.71 -8.71 -4.42
C ALA A 255 -8.74 -8.00 -5.78
N ASP A 256 -9.91 -7.44 -6.13
CA ASP A 256 -10.04 -6.57 -7.31
C ASP A 256 -9.03 -5.40 -7.23
N PRO A 257 -8.19 -5.16 -8.25
CA PRO A 257 -7.28 -4.01 -8.31
C PRO A 257 -7.98 -2.65 -8.14
N GLU A 258 -9.28 -2.58 -8.45
CA GLU A 258 -10.14 -1.41 -8.23
C GLU A 258 -10.71 -1.32 -6.80
N ALA A 259 -10.51 -2.33 -5.94
CA ALA A 259 -11.03 -2.33 -4.58
C ALA A 259 -10.52 -1.13 -3.78
N ASP A 260 -11.43 -0.50 -3.02
CA ASP A 260 -11.17 0.73 -2.27
C ASP A 260 -10.14 0.50 -1.16
N ILE A 261 -9.31 1.50 -0.86
CA ILE A 261 -8.48 1.54 0.36
C ILE A 261 -9.36 1.49 1.61
N ALA A 262 -10.55 2.10 1.57
CA ALA A 262 -11.54 1.95 2.64
C ALA A 262 -12.03 0.49 2.75
N VAL A 263 -12.14 -0.21 1.61
CA VAL A 263 -12.46 -1.65 1.56
C VAL A 263 -11.26 -2.50 2.03
N ALA A 264 -10.02 -2.07 1.83
CA ALA A 264 -8.83 -2.70 2.43
C ALA A 264 -8.84 -2.65 3.96
N ALA A 265 -9.44 -1.60 4.53
CA ALA A 265 -9.65 -1.44 5.97
C ALA A 265 -10.90 -2.17 6.48
N THR A 266 -11.76 -2.68 5.58
CA THR A 266 -12.88 -3.58 5.92
C THR A 266 -12.57 -5.00 5.48
N VAL A 267 -12.16 -5.81 6.42
CA VAL A 267 -11.76 -7.20 6.17
C VAL A 267 -13.01 -8.10 6.08
N PRO A 268 -13.17 -8.90 5.02
CA PRO A 268 -13.92 -10.15 5.13
C PRO A 268 -13.07 -11.14 5.93
N ALA A 269 -13.69 -11.88 6.85
CA ALA A 269 -13.01 -12.82 7.75
C ALA A 269 -11.98 -13.69 7.03
N MET A 270 -10.71 -13.62 7.44
CA MET A 270 -9.69 -14.57 7.03
C MET A 270 -9.89 -15.85 7.84
N GLU A 271 -9.82 -17.01 7.15
CA GLU A 271 -10.13 -18.30 7.74
C GLU A 271 -9.24 -18.61 8.95
N ASP A 272 -9.90 -18.87 10.08
CA ASP A 272 -9.30 -19.24 11.37
C ASP A 272 -8.48 -20.55 11.30
N THR A 273 -8.50 -21.23 10.14
CA THR A 273 -7.91 -22.55 9.88
C THR A 273 -6.38 -22.54 9.91
N VAL A 274 -5.73 -21.43 9.53
CA VAL A 274 -4.26 -21.32 9.58
C VAL A 274 -3.69 -21.27 11.00
N LEU A 275 -4.51 -20.89 11.98
CA LEU A 275 -4.13 -20.88 13.39
C LEU A 275 -4.22 -22.25 14.04
N GLU A 276 -4.93 -23.20 13.44
CA GLU A 276 -5.21 -24.49 14.06
C GLU A 276 -3.94 -25.29 14.41
N PRO A 277 -2.88 -25.33 13.57
CA PRO A 277 -1.64 -26.00 13.92
C PRO A 277 -0.91 -25.35 15.10
N LEU A 278 -0.95 -24.02 15.20
CA LEU A 278 -0.34 -23.29 16.31
C LEU A 278 -1.14 -23.49 17.60
N ARG A 279 -2.47 -23.57 17.51
CA ARG A 279 -3.33 -23.92 18.65
C ARG A 279 -3.10 -25.36 19.10
N ALA A 280 -2.95 -26.30 18.16
CA ALA A 280 -2.57 -27.68 18.45
C ALA A 280 -1.19 -27.76 19.13
N TYR A 281 -0.21 -26.99 18.65
CA TYR A 281 1.10 -26.87 19.30
C TYR A 281 1.00 -26.40 20.76
N ILE A 282 0.21 -25.35 21.00
CA ILE A 282 -0.04 -24.81 22.36
C ILE A 282 -0.73 -25.87 23.24
N ARG A 283 -1.73 -26.59 22.70
CA ARG A 283 -2.42 -27.67 23.42
C ARG A 283 -1.47 -28.80 23.77
N GLY A 284 -0.61 -29.24 22.85
CA GLY A 284 0.38 -30.30 23.10
C GLY A 284 1.32 -29.97 24.25
N HIS A 285 1.77 -28.71 24.34
CA HIS A 285 2.54 -28.27 25.50
C HIS A 285 1.71 -28.17 26.78
N ALA A 286 0.47 -27.70 26.69
CA ALA A 286 -0.40 -27.50 27.84
C ALA A 286 -0.81 -28.83 28.50
N THR A 287 -1.11 -29.84 27.69
CA THR A 287 -1.56 -31.14 28.15
C THR A 287 -0.42 -32.14 28.32
N GLY A 288 0.71 -31.89 27.66
CA GLY A 288 1.79 -32.87 27.49
C GLY A 288 1.40 -34.05 26.61
N ASP A 289 0.31 -33.97 25.84
CA ASP A 289 -0.15 -35.03 24.95
C ASP A 289 0.53 -34.95 23.57
N PRO A 290 1.33 -35.96 23.17
CA PRO A 290 2.01 -35.95 21.88
C PRO A 290 1.06 -35.96 20.67
N ALA A 291 -0.20 -36.41 20.81
CA ALA A 291 -1.17 -36.42 19.72
C ALA A 291 -1.39 -35.04 19.11
N HIS A 292 -1.39 -33.99 19.94
CA HIS A 292 -1.54 -32.62 19.46
C HIS A 292 -0.37 -32.12 18.63
N PHE A 293 0.85 -32.61 18.86
CA PHE A 293 1.99 -32.30 18.00
C PHE A 293 1.87 -33.02 16.65
N HIS A 294 1.34 -34.24 16.63
CA HIS A 294 1.02 -34.93 15.39
C HIS A 294 -0.10 -34.24 14.59
N ASP A 295 -1.04 -33.58 15.26
CA ASP A 295 -2.04 -32.74 14.58
C ASP A 295 -1.41 -31.44 14.03
N ALA A 296 -0.44 -30.88 14.75
CA ALA A 296 0.19 -29.61 14.42
C ALA A 296 1.21 -29.71 13.28
N PHE A 297 2.09 -30.71 13.30
CA PHE A 297 3.26 -30.78 12.43
C PHE A 297 3.08 -31.74 11.25
N LEU A 298 3.85 -31.53 10.18
CA LEU A 298 4.10 -32.57 9.18
C LEU A 298 5.01 -33.66 9.78
N PRO A 299 4.85 -34.94 9.38
CA PRO A 299 5.74 -36.01 9.84
C PRO A 299 7.23 -35.78 9.52
N THR A 300 7.51 -34.98 8.48
CA THR A 300 8.86 -34.60 8.06
C THR A 300 9.43 -33.39 8.81
N ALA A 301 8.67 -32.80 9.74
CA ALA A 301 9.07 -31.59 10.43
C ALA A 301 10.26 -31.83 11.37
N HIS A 302 11.10 -30.81 11.45
CA HIS A 302 12.21 -30.74 12.40
C HIS A 302 12.01 -29.56 13.34
N ILE A 303 12.46 -29.76 14.59
CA ILE A 303 12.49 -28.73 15.63
C ILE A 303 13.94 -28.39 15.90
N GLU A 304 14.33 -27.19 15.52
CA GLU A 304 15.74 -26.77 15.43
C GLU A 304 16.05 -25.64 16.41
N GLY A 305 17.27 -25.65 16.94
CA GLY A 305 17.75 -24.59 17.83
C GLY A 305 19.24 -24.70 18.08
N ILE A 306 19.74 -23.83 18.96
CA ILE A 306 21.13 -23.86 19.42
C ILE A 306 21.13 -24.23 20.91
N ARG A 307 21.90 -25.26 21.28
CA ARG A 307 22.16 -25.65 22.67
C ARG A 307 23.65 -25.81 22.88
N ASP A 308 24.18 -25.17 23.92
CA ASP A 308 25.61 -25.22 24.27
C ASP A 308 26.55 -24.87 23.09
N GLY A 309 26.10 -23.95 22.23
CA GLY A 309 26.83 -23.50 21.05
C GLY A 309 26.77 -24.45 19.83
N ALA A 310 26.07 -25.58 19.94
CA ALA A 310 25.87 -26.54 18.86
C ALA A 310 24.45 -26.49 18.29
N VAL A 311 24.31 -26.74 16.99
CA VAL A 311 23.00 -26.92 16.34
C VAL A 311 22.39 -28.22 16.83
N VAL A 312 21.13 -28.15 17.25
CA VAL A 312 20.29 -29.30 17.56
C VAL A 312 19.10 -29.29 16.60
N SER A 313 18.79 -30.45 16.03
CA SER A 313 17.65 -30.65 15.13
C SER A 313 16.99 -31.96 15.52
N TRP A 314 15.76 -31.90 16.02
CA TRP A 314 14.98 -33.08 16.39
C TRP A 314 13.93 -33.38 15.33
N PRO A 315 13.88 -34.61 14.80
CA PRO A 315 12.71 -35.11 14.09
C PRO A 315 11.47 -35.04 14.98
N LEU A 316 10.28 -34.89 14.38
CA LEU A 316 9.02 -34.78 15.12
C LEU A 316 8.84 -35.87 16.18
N GLU A 317 9.13 -37.13 15.85
CA GLU A 317 8.96 -38.26 16.78
C GLU A 317 9.86 -38.15 18.02
N GLU A 318 11.11 -37.69 17.85
CA GLU A 318 12.02 -37.47 18.98
C GLU A 318 11.55 -36.31 19.86
N TYR A 319 10.99 -35.26 19.24
CA TYR A 319 10.40 -34.15 19.96
C TYR A 319 9.15 -34.59 20.74
N CYS A 320 8.26 -35.37 20.11
CA CYS A 320 7.06 -35.93 20.75
C CYS A 320 7.40 -36.85 21.93
N ALA A 321 8.51 -37.59 21.85
CA ALA A 321 8.96 -38.48 22.92
C ALA A 321 9.30 -37.74 24.23
N LEU A 322 9.48 -36.42 24.21
CA LEU A 322 9.67 -35.59 25.40
C LEU A 322 8.38 -35.39 26.22
N PHE A 323 7.22 -35.81 25.70
CA PHE A 323 5.91 -35.56 26.27
C PHE A 323 5.20 -36.87 26.63
N HIS A 324 4.61 -36.94 27.83
CA HIS A 324 4.14 -38.20 28.43
C HIS A 324 2.65 -38.19 28.81
N GLY A 325 1.85 -37.37 28.14
CA GLY A 325 0.41 -37.23 28.37
C GLY A 325 0.04 -36.56 29.69
N ARG A 326 0.94 -35.75 30.25
CA ARG A 326 0.71 -35.01 31.51
C ARG A 326 1.25 -33.59 31.40
N PRO A 327 0.50 -32.58 31.86
CA PRO A 327 1.00 -31.21 31.94
C PRO A 327 2.28 -31.11 32.76
N ALA A 328 3.14 -30.15 32.42
CA ALA A 328 4.30 -29.84 33.24
C ALA A 328 3.86 -29.34 34.65
N PRO A 329 4.61 -29.62 35.72
CA PRO A 329 4.24 -29.18 37.08
C PRO A 329 4.06 -27.66 37.22
N ASP A 330 4.79 -26.88 36.42
CA ASP A 330 4.75 -25.42 36.39
C ASP A 330 3.80 -24.86 35.31
N GLU A 331 3.03 -25.71 34.61
CA GLU A 331 2.10 -25.29 33.55
C GLU A 331 1.18 -24.12 33.94
N PRO A 332 0.61 -24.03 35.16
CA PRO A 332 -0.22 -22.89 35.55
C PRO A 332 0.47 -21.52 35.49
N THR A 333 1.80 -21.49 35.48
CA THR A 333 2.63 -20.27 35.40
C THR A 333 3.18 -20.00 34.00
N ARG A 334 2.94 -20.92 33.05
CA ARG A 334 3.43 -20.79 31.68
C ARG A 334 2.49 -19.93 30.85
N SER A 335 3.04 -19.17 29.90
CA SER A 335 2.25 -18.47 28.89
C SER A 335 2.79 -18.72 27.50
N ARG A 336 1.90 -18.74 26.51
CA ARG A 336 2.23 -18.95 25.10
C ARG A 336 1.38 -18.00 24.29
N ARG A 337 2.02 -17.11 23.53
CA ARG A 337 1.33 -16.09 22.74
C ARG A 337 1.83 -16.13 21.31
N ILE A 338 0.91 -16.30 20.37
CA ILE A 338 1.20 -16.09 18.95
C ILE A 338 1.38 -14.58 18.76
N ASP A 339 2.58 -14.17 18.37
CA ASP A 339 2.93 -12.75 18.21
C ASP A 339 2.56 -12.26 16.81
N THR A 340 2.92 -13.03 15.78
CA THR A 340 2.67 -12.69 14.37
C THR A 340 2.31 -13.93 13.57
N ILE A 341 1.54 -13.72 12.49
CA ILE A 341 1.32 -14.71 11.44
C ILE A 341 1.19 -14.01 10.09
N ASP A 342 2.04 -14.41 9.14
CA ASP A 342 2.13 -13.84 7.80
C ASP A 342 1.85 -14.95 6.78
N VAL A 343 0.74 -14.85 6.05
CA VAL A 343 0.29 -15.87 5.07
C VAL A 343 0.62 -15.44 3.65
N HIS A 344 1.21 -16.35 2.87
CA HIS A 344 1.61 -16.16 1.48
C HIS A 344 1.11 -17.33 0.62
N GLY A 345 -0.14 -17.26 0.16
CA GLY A 345 -0.75 -18.34 -0.63
C GLY A 345 -0.85 -19.65 0.17
N THR A 346 -0.08 -20.66 -0.22
CA THR A 346 -0.05 -21.99 0.44
C THR A 346 1.03 -22.12 1.52
N VAL A 347 1.77 -21.05 1.82
CA VAL A 347 2.83 -21.01 2.83
C VAL A 347 2.53 -19.92 3.86
N ALA A 348 2.96 -20.08 5.10
CA ALA A 348 2.88 -19.03 6.11
C ALA A 348 4.08 -19.06 7.06
N THR A 349 4.38 -17.93 7.68
CA THR A 349 5.35 -17.84 8.78
C THR A 349 4.66 -17.34 10.04
N ALA A 350 5.05 -17.84 11.20
CA ALA A 350 4.52 -17.37 12.47
C ALA A 350 5.64 -17.21 13.51
N ALA A 351 5.47 -16.28 14.44
CA ALA A 351 6.30 -16.14 15.61
C ALA A 351 5.46 -16.33 16.88
N MET A 352 6.02 -17.02 17.88
CA MET A 352 5.38 -17.23 19.17
C MET A 352 6.38 -16.97 20.30
N THR A 353 5.92 -16.29 21.34
CA THR A 353 6.66 -16.13 22.59
C THR A 353 6.11 -17.10 23.62
N LEU A 354 7.00 -17.89 24.23
CA LEU A 354 6.68 -18.80 25.31
C LEU A 354 7.43 -18.35 26.56
N SER A 355 6.74 -18.24 27.69
CA SER A 355 7.33 -17.96 28.99
C SER A 355 7.18 -19.17 29.90
N HIS A 356 8.28 -19.80 30.28
CA HIS A 356 8.32 -20.99 31.12
C HIS A 356 9.19 -20.74 32.35
N GLY A 357 8.58 -20.29 33.45
CA GLY A 357 9.32 -19.89 34.64
C GLY A 357 10.25 -18.72 34.36
N ALA A 358 11.55 -18.90 34.58
CA ALA A 358 12.57 -17.88 34.32
C ALA A 358 12.97 -17.77 32.83
N ASP A 359 12.62 -18.78 32.02
CA ASP A 359 13.02 -18.83 30.62
C ASP A 359 11.98 -18.23 29.70
N THR A 360 12.43 -17.45 28.72
CA THR A 360 11.60 -17.00 27.60
C THR A 360 12.12 -17.61 26.31
N PHE A 361 11.22 -18.06 25.45
CA PHE A 361 11.55 -18.61 24.15
C PHE A 361 10.88 -17.80 23.05
N THR A 362 11.60 -17.59 21.95
CA THR A 362 11.03 -17.17 20.68
C THR A 362 11.04 -18.35 19.73
N ASP A 363 9.85 -18.78 19.34
CA ASP A 363 9.62 -19.84 18.38
C ASP A 363 9.23 -19.22 17.03
N ILE A 364 9.88 -19.68 15.96
CA ILE A 364 9.57 -19.30 14.58
C ILE A 364 9.10 -20.54 13.83
N PHE A 365 7.95 -20.43 13.17
CA PHE A 365 7.31 -21.54 12.45
C PHE A 365 7.23 -21.25 10.96
N LEU A 366 7.49 -22.28 10.16
CA LEU A 366 7.11 -22.35 8.75
C LEU A 366 5.90 -23.27 8.63
N LEU A 367 4.80 -22.78 8.07
CA LEU A 367 3.57 -23.54 7.85
C LEU A 367 3.31 -23.71 6.36
N VAL A 368 2.70 -24.83 5.99
CA VAL A 368 2.28 -25.13 4.63
C VAL A 368 0.83 -25.63 4.63
N ARG A 369 0.11 -25.36 3.54
CA ARG A 369 -1.24 -25.87 3.30
C ARG A 369 -1.15 -27.14 2.44
N VAL A 370 -1.68 -28.25 2.95
CA VAL A 370 -1.75 -29.56 2.28
C VAL A 370 -3.18 -30.08 2.38
N ASP A 371 -3.79 -30.41 1.24
CA ASP A 371 -5.16 -30.97 1.15
C ASP A 371 -6.19 -30.19 1.99
N ASP A 372 -6.20 -28.86 1.83
CA ASP A 372 -7.07 -27.91 2.56
C ASP A 372 -6.87 -27.81 4.08
N SER A 373 -5.80 -28.40 4.61
CA SER A 373 -5.38 -28.26 6.01
C SER A 373 -4.03 -27.57 6.13
N TRP A 374 -3.84 -26.76 7.18
CA TRP A 374 -2.53 -26.17 7.49
C TRP A 374 -1.75 -27.11 8.41
N ARG A 375 -0.43 -27.16 8.23
CA ARG A 375 0.50 -27.93 9.08
C ARG A 375 1.82 -27.17 9.24
N ILE A 376 2.49 -27.35 10.38
CA ILE A 376 3.83 -26.83 10.61
C ILE A 376 4.85 -27.72 9.90
N ALA A 377 5.58 -27.16 8.94
CA ALA A 377 6.62 -27.84 8.18
C ALA A 377 7.98 -27.84 8.90
N ASN A 378 8.31 -26.76 9.61
CA ASN A 378 9.54 -26.67 10.41
C ASN A 378 9.35 -25.64 11.53
N LYS A 379 10.09 -25.81 12.62
CA LYS A 379 10.16 -24.87 13.73
C LYS A 379 11.63 -24.62 14.11
N ALA A 380 12.01 -23.36 14.22
CA ALA A 380 13.23 -22.94 14.90
C ALA A 380 12.89 -22.29 16.25
N TYR A 381 13.78 -22.37 17.23
CA TYR A 381 13.62 -21.65 18.50
C TYR A 381 14.90 -21.01 19.01
N HIS A 382 14.72 -19.92 19.75
CA HIS A 382 15.76 -19.27 20.54
C HIS A 382 15.32 -19.19 22.00
N ARG A 383 16.19 -19.61 22.92
CA ARG A 383 16.00 -19.43 24.36
C ARG A 383 16.73 -18.17 24.80
N HIS A 384 16.00 -17.23 25.35
CA HIS A 384 16.53 -16.04 26.02
C HIS A 384 16.83 -16.44 27.47
N SER A 385 18.11 -16.66 27.78
CA SER A 385 18.60 -17.00 29.13
C SER A 385 18.78 -15.80 30.03
#